data_AF-A0A1E4QYQ9-F1
#
_entry.id   AF-A0A1E4QYQ9-F1
#
_cell.length_a   1.000
_cell.length_b   1.000
_cell.length_c   1.000
_cell.angle_alpha   90.00
_cell.angle_beta   90.00
_cell.angle_gamma   90.00
#
_symmetry.space_group_name_H-M   'P 1'
#
loop_
_entity.id
_entity.type
_entity.pdbx_description
1 polymer ?
#
loop_
_entity_poly.entity_id
_entity_poly.type
_entity_poly.pdbx_seq_one_letter_code
_entity_poly.pdbx_strand_id
1 'polypeptide(L)'
;MANAPIVSWYEGTNETSKEVTGVVNYGVVDADSASPVKTFYIWNNRGGKEDCSKMEEVVFTTRDRQGGTGDTPGSVVEAVRDNWFQTRCDSLNENDFIPVGKGGVENESGVHALGTLGSTYHADAKTAVAWAAQTVVSLNTAIAPATDNGFIYIVTKAGTTSTTEPTWLTEEGAVIMDGNVEFTAVEKIKTPGTQEILGLKNNVAANGSDADDAAGNFVKISVFAEVPITASAGKNELLKRVSYRYV
;
A
#
# COMPACT_ATOMS: atom_id res chain seq x y z
N MET A 1 -19.89 1.81 6.72
CA MET A 1 -18.65 1.48 7.44
C MET A 1 -17.64 1.16 6.37
N ALA A 2 -16.49 1.85 6.33
CA ALA A 2 -15.43 1.54 5.36
C ALA A 2 -14.89 0.12 5.64
N ASN A 3 -14.51 -0.60 4.60
CA ASN A 3 -13.91 -1.93 4.74
C ASN A 3 -12.54 -1.81 5.40
N ALA A 4 -12.20 -2.71 6.31
CA ALA A 4 -10.87 -2.74 6.91
C ALA A 4 -9.78 -2.95 5.85
N PRO A 5 -8.54 -2.46 6.07
CA PRO A 5 -7.44 -2.67 5.13
C PRO A 5 -7.18 -4.15 4.86
N ILE A 6 -6.92 -4.49 3.60
CA ILE A 6 -6.63 -5.86 3.14
C ILE A 6 -5.15 -5.93 2.79
N VAL A 7 -4.34 -6.41 3.73
CA VAL A 7 -2.88 -6.43 3.59
C VAL A 7 -2.41 -7.71 2.90
N SER A 8 -1.57 -7.55 1.87
CA SER A 8 -0.92 -8.65 1.14
C SER A 8 0.53 -8.30 0.81
N TRP A 9 1.36 -9.32 0.63
CA TRP A 9 2.82 -9.17 0.49
C TRP A 9 3.30 -9.94 -0.72
N TYR A 10 4.20 -9.37 -1.51
CA TYR A 10 4.78 -10.03 -2.69
C TYR A 10 6.30 -9.89 -2.71
N GLU A 11 7.01 -10.99 -2.89
CA GLU A 11 8.48 -11.00 -2.87
C GLU A 11 9.09 -10.89 -4.27
N GLY A 12 10.08 -10.02 -4.43
CA GLY A 12 10.89 -9.90 -5.64
C GLY A 12 10.17 -9.16 -6.75
N THR A 13 9.28 -9.84 -7.48
CA THR A 13 8.45 -9.23 -8.54
C THR A 13 7.04 -8.98 -8.00
N ASN A 14 6.41 -7.88 -8.39
CA ASN A 14 5.09 -7.45 -7.89
C ASN A 14 3.91 -8.28 -8.48
N GLU A 15 4.17 -9.57 -8.74
CA GLU A 15 3.25 -10.52 -9.36
C GLU A 15 2.47 -11.28 -8.29
N THR A 16 1.22 -11.67 -8.58
CA THR A 16 0.41 -12.53 -7.68
C THR A 16 1.07 -13.88 -7.41
N SER A 17 1.85 -14.39 -8.36
CA SER A 17 2.60 -15.64 -8.24
C SER A 17 3.66 -15.60 -7.13
N LYS A 18 4.03 -14.40 -6.65
CA LYS A 18 5.03 -14.15 -5.63
C LYS A 18 4.45 -13.81 -4.26
N GLU A 19 3.15 -14.07 -4.06
CA GLU A 19 2.50 -13.78 -2.79
C GLU A 19 3.17 -14.54 -1.65
N VAL A 20 3.52 -13.81 -0.59
CA VAL A 20 4.12 -14.35 0.62
C VAL A 20 3.00 -14.83 1.55
N THR A 21 2.63 -16.10 1.42
CA THR A 21 1.62 -16.75 2.26
C THR A 21 2.23 -17.59 3.39
N GLY A 22 3.56 -17.69 3.44
CA GLY A 22 4.29 -18.54 4.38
C GLY A 22 5.63 -17.94 4.80
N VAL A 23 6.54 -18.82 5.24
CA VAL A 23 7.84 -18.43 5.78
C VAL A 23 8.75 -17.92 4.65
N VAL A 24 9.32 -16.73 4.85
CA VAL A 24 10.38 -16.20 3.98
C VAL A 24 11.73 -16.74 4.43
N ASN A 25 12.47 -17.38 3.52
CA ASN A 25 13.79 -17.95 3.81
C ASN A 25 14.92 -17.06 3.27
N TYR A 26 15.81 -16.63 4.16
CA TYR A 26 17.03 -15.86 3.82
C TYR A 26 18.25 -16.73 3.52
N GLY A 27 18.10 -18.06 3.59
CA GLY A 27 19.16 -19.02 3.34
C GLY A 27 20.04 -19.26 4.57
N VAL A 28 21.17 -19.93 4.32
CA VAL A 28 22.26 -20.02 5.29
C VAL A 28 23.15 -18.80 5.07
N VAL A 29 23.43 -18.07 6.15
CA VAL A 29 24.24 -16.86 6.15
C VAL A 29 25.38 -17.09 7.13
N ASP A 30 26.61 -16.92 6.67
CA ASP A 30 27.79 -17.08 7.51
C ASP A 30 27.89 -15.92 8.49
N ALA A 31 28.51 -16.15 9.65
CA ALA A 31 28.80 -15.07 10.58
C ALA A 31 29.75 -14.04 9.93
N ASP A 32 29.61 -12.77 10.31
CA ASP A 32 30.34 -11.65 9.70
C ASP A 32 29.98 -11.44 8.22
N SER A 33 28.72 -11.71 7.86
CA SER A 33 28.23 -11.53 6.49
C SER A 33 26.77 -11.08 6.43
N ALA A 34 26.41 -10.49 5.29
CA ALA A 34 25.04 -10.10 4.99
C ALA A 34 24.32 -11.18 4.17
N SER A 35 23.04 -11.40 4.49
CA SER A 35 22.16 -12.19 3.64
C SER A 35 21.93 -11.49 2.30
N PRO A 36 21.45 -12.22 1.27
CA PRO A 36 20.91 -11.58 0.08
C PRO A 36 19.80 -10.57 0.43
N VAL A 37 19.78 -9.44 -0.25
CA VAL A 37 18.71 -8.44 -0.13
C VAL A 37 17.45 -8.98 -0.80
N LYS A 38 16.33 -8.92 -0.09
CA LYS A 38 15.01 -9.27 -0.60
C LYS A 38 14.14 -8.04 -0.68
N THR A 39 13.43 -7.89 -1.79
CA THR A 39 12.46 -6.81 -2.00
C THR A 39 11.05 -7.32 -1.72
N PHE A 40 10.24 -6.54 -1.03
CA PHE A 40 8.83 -6.81 -0.78
C PHE A 40 7.96 -5.67 -1.26
N TYR A 41 6.81 -6.01 -1.86
CA TYR A 41 5.71 -5.10 -2.11
C TYR A 41 4.62 -5.40 -1.09
N ILE A 42 4.36 -4.46 -0.19
CA ILE A 42 3.31 -4.56 0.82
C ILE A 42 2.14 -3.72 0.33
N TRP A 43 1.03 -4.38 0.05
CA TRP A 43 -0.17 -3.76 -0.50
C TRP A 43 -1.25 -3.58 0.55
N ASN A 44 -2.06 -2.54 0.33
CA ASN A 44 -3.41 -2.45 0.84
C ASN A 44 -4.39 -2.53 -0.34
N ASN A 45 -5.25 -3.54 -0.31
CA ASN A 45 -6.33 -3.76 -1.28
C ASN A 45 -5.87 -4.02 -2.74
N ARG A 46 -4.84 -4.85 -2.95
CA ARG A 46 -4.37 -5.20 -4.31
C ARG A 46 -5.46 -5.89 -5.13
N GLY A 47 -5.80 -5.35 -6.29
CA GLY A 47 -6.85 -5.88 -7.17
C GLY A 47 -8.28 -5.79 -6.60
N GLY A 48 -8.47 -4.99 -5.55
CA GLY A 48 -9.74 -4.82 -4.85
C GLY A 48 -10.83 -4.22 -5.73
N LYS A 49 -12.07 -4.68 -5.54
CA LYS A 49 -13.25 -4.19 -6.28
C LYS A 49 -13.97 -3.04 -5.62
N GLU A 50 -13.77 -2.88 -4.32
CA GLU A 50 -14.32 -1.80 -3.51
C GLU A 50 -13.17 -1.13 -2.76
N ASP A 51 -13.38 0.12 -2.35
CA ASP A 51 -12.44 0.82 -1.50
C ASP A 51 -12.38 0.21 -0.09
N CYS A 52 -11.18 0.24 0.48
CA CYS A 52 -10.91 -0.05 1.89
C CYS A 52 -10.33 1.21 2.55
N SER A 53 -10.39 1.25 3.88
CA SER A 53 -9.70 2.28 4.65
C SER A 53 -8.21 2.33 4.30
N LYS A 54 -7.66 3.54 4.30
CA LYS A 54 -6.21 3.72 4.22
C LYS A 54 -5.54 3.21 5.49
N MET A 55 -4.30 2.77 5.34
CA MET A 55 -3.41 2.48 6.47
C MET A 55 -2.67 3.78 6.80
N GLU A 56 -2.63 4.14 8.08
CA GLU A 56 -1.90 5.29 8.63
C GLU A 56 -0.86 4.79 9.64
N GLU A 57 0.16 5.61 9.90
CA GLU A 57 1.23 5.30 10.86
C GLU A 57 1.88 3.93 10.55
N VAL A 58 2.08 3.66 9.26
CA VAL A 58 2.54 2.35 8.80
C VAL A 58 3.99 2.16 9.22
N VAL A 59 4.27 1.05 9.91
CA VAL A 59 5.62 0.69 10.35
C VAL A 59 5.94 -0.78 10.09
N PHE A 60 7.20 -1.08 9.80
CA PHE A 60 7.75 -2.42 9.66
C PHE A 60 8.68 -2.79 10.80
N THR A 61 8.62 -4.05 11.24
CA THR A 61 9.56 -4.59 12.22
C THR A 61 9.63 -6.12 12.14
N THR A 62 10.57 -6.70 12.89
CA THR A 62 10.66 -8.14 13.13
C THR A 62 10.32 -8.46 14.59
N ARG A 63 9.74 -9.63 14.82
CA ARG A 63 9.36 -10.15 16.15
C ARG A 63 9.69 -11.63 16.23
N ASP A 64 9.80 -12.19 17.42
CA ASP A 64 9.85 -13.66 17.55
C ASP A 64 8.51 -14.30 17.13
N ARG A 65 8.45 -15.64 17.12
CA ARG A 65 7.25 -16.38 16.67
C ARG A 65 6.02 -16.17 17.54
N GLN A 66 6.19 -15.65 18.75
CA GLN A 66 5.14 -15.33 19.70
C GLN A 66 4.79 -13.84 19.67
N GLY A 67 5.43 -13.06 18.79
CA GLY A 67 5.23 -11.62 18.64
C GLY A 67 6.05 -10.76 19.61
N GLY A 68 6.96 -11.36 20.36
CA GLY A 68 7.84 -10.70 21.31
C GLY A 68 9.14 -10.17 20.71
N THR A 69 10.01 -9.68 21.58
CA THR A 69 11.27 -8.99 21.26
C THR A 69 12.47 -9.92 21.16
N GLY A 70 12.27 -11.24 21.15
CA GLY A 70 13.34 -12.23 20.95
C GLY A 70 14.29 -12.42 22.14
N ASP A 71 13.98 -11.86 23.30
CA ASP A 71 14.79 -11.92 24.52
C ASP A 71 14.24 -12.84 25.61
N THR A 72 13.20 -13.63 25.29
CA THR A 72 12.62 -14.61 26.22
C THR A 72 13.66 -15.67 26.61
N PRO A 73 14.00 -15.83 27.91
CA PRO A 73 14.93 -16.86 28.35
C PRO A 73 14.51 -18.26 27.91
N GLY A 74 15.45 -19.01 27.31
CA GLY A 74 15.17 -20.35 26.76
C GLY A 74 14.52 -20.36 25.37
N SER A 75 14.21 -19.21 24.78
CA SER A 75 13.68 -19.08 23.42
C SER A 75 14.18 -17.79 22.76
N VAL A 76 15.46 -17.49 22.95
CA VAL A 76 16.11 -16.30 22.39
C VAL A 76 16.15 -16.40 20.87
N VAL A 77 15.75 -15.32 20.20
CA VAL A 77 15.90 -15.12 18.76
C VAL A 77 16.83 -13.92 18.57
N GLU A 78 18.12 -14.20 18.45
CA GLU A 78 19.18 -13.19 18.40
C GLU A 78 18.94 -12.18 17.28
N ALA A 79 18.47 -12.67 16.13
CA ALA A 79 18.19 -11.84 14.97
C ALA A 79 17.13 -10.75 15.22
N VAL A 80 16.22 -10.97 16.18
CA VAL A 80 15.21 -9.99 16.60
C VAL A 80 15.72 -9.15 17.77
N ARG A 81 16.32 -9.81 18.78
CA ARG A 81 16.83 -9.15 20.00
C ARG A 81 17.88 -8.11 19.69
N ASP A 82 18.78 -8.44 18.77
CA ASP A 82 19.97 -7.65 18.45
C ASP A 82 19.83 -6.90 17.11
N ASN A 83 18.59 -6.80 16.59
CA ASN A 83 18.24 -6.01 15.41
C ASN A 83 19.05 -6.34 14.14
N TRP A 84 19.25 -7.62 13.83
CA TRP A 84 20.05 -8.02 12.65
C TRP A 84 19.40 -7.64 11.33
N PHE A 85 18.10 -7.36 11.31
CA PHE A 85 17.40 -7.04 10.07
C PHE A 85 17.50 -5.56 9.73
N GLN A 86 17.98 -5.28 8.53
CA GLN A 86 18.15 -3.96 7.95
C GLN A 86 17.03 -3.73 6.93
N THR A 87 16.32 -2.61 7.01
CA THR A 87 15.20 -2.28 6.12
C THR A 87 15.37 -0.90 5.48
N ARG A 88 14.97 -0.78 4.22
CA ARG A 88 14.90 0.49 3.48
C ARG A 88 13.56 0.60 2.76
N CYS A 89 12.95 1.78 2.78
CA CYS A 89 11.69 2.08 2.12
C CYS A 89 11.98 2.68 0.74
N ASP A 90 12.02 1.82 -0.27
CA ASP A 90 12.35 2.21 -1.64
C ASP A 90 11.29 3.17 -2.22
N SER A 91 10.01 3.04 -1.84
CA SER A 91 8.94 3.94 -2.28
C SER A 91 9.04 5.36 -1.73
N LEU A 92 9.86 5.59 -0.69
CA LEU A 92 10.19 6.92 -0.18
C LEU A 92 11.51 7.45 -0.72
N ASN A 93 12.14 6.74 -1.66
CA ASN A 93 13.48 7.04 -2.20
C ASN A 93 14.54 7.16 -1.09
N GLU A 94 14.41 6.37 -0.02
CA GLU A 94 15.44 6.28 1.00
C GLU A 94 16.73 5.67 0.40
N ASN A 95 17.88 6.11 0.92
CA ASN A 95 19.19 5.59 0.52
C ASN A 95 19.76 4.64 1.56
N ASP A 96 19.51 4.94 2.84
CA ASP A 96 20.09 4.23 3.98
C ASP A 96 19.17 3.10 4.46
N PHE A 97 19.79 2.07 5.03
CA PHE A 97 19.06 1.01 5.73
C PHE A 97 19.00 1.33 7.22
N ILE A 98 17.87 0.97 7.83
CA ILE A 98 17.60 1.16 9.25
C ILE A 98 17.43 -0.22 9.92
N PRO A 99 18.09 -0.48 11.05
CA PRO A 99 17.94 -1.72 11.78
C PRO A 99 16.55 -1.81 12.43
N VAL A 100 15.93 -2.98 12.38
CA VAL A 100 14.61 -3.27 12.96
C VAL A 100 14.63 -4.54 13.81
N GLY A 101 13.74 -4.59 14.80
CA GLY A 101 13.66 -5.66 15.77
C GLY A 101 13.20 -5.15 17.12
N LYS A 102 13.90 -5.53 18.19
CA LYS A 102 13.65 -5.07 19.56
C LYS A 102 13.77 -3.56 19.76
N GLY A 103 14.62 -2.88 18.99
CA GLY A 103 15.00 -1.47 19.20
C GLY A 103 16.24 -1.31 20.07
N GLY A 104 16.80 -0.10 20.11
CA GLY A 104 18.07 0.17 20.80
C GLY A 104 18.79 1.43 20.31
N VAL A 105 20.12 1.45 20.37
CA VAL A 105 20.89 2.69 20.16
C VAL A 105 20.83 3.19 18.70
N GLU A 106 20.91 2.29 17.72
CA GLU A 106 20.90 2.68 16.29
C GLU A 106 19.49 3.00 15.78
N ASN A 107 18.47 2.35 16.35
CA ASN A 107 17.06 2.66 16.14
C ASN A 107 16.30 2.40 17.44
N GLU A 108 16.00 3.47 18.18
CA GLU A 108 15.37 3.39 19.50
C GLU A 108 14.01 2.68 19.45
N SER A 109 13.26 2.91 18.38
CA SER A 109 11.92 2.36 18.22
C SER A 109 11.91 0.88 17.81
N GLY A 110 13.00 0.39 17.19
CA GLY A 110 13.07 -0.94 16.58
C GLY A 110 12.10 -1.14 15.40
N VAL A 111 11.47 -0.07 14.92
CA VAL A 111 10.55 -0.09 13.78
C VAL A 111 11.05 0.87 12.70
N HIS A 112 10.64 0.61 11.46
CA HIS A 112 10.91 1.50 10.34
C HIS A 112 9.59 2.03 9.80
N ALA A 113 9.46 3.36 9.78
CA ALA A 113 8.33 4.04 9.15
C ALA A 113 8.25 3.73 7.66
N LEU A 114 7.07 3.35 7.20
CA LEU A 114 6.79 3.06 5.80
C LEU A 114 5.76 4.03 5.23
N GLY A 115 5.86 4.31 3.94
CA GLY A 115 4.92 5.11 3.17
C GLY A 115 5.29 5.05 1.70
N THR A 116 4.57 5.78 0.86
CA THR A 116 4.86 5.82 -0.59
C THR A 116 4.67 7.23 -1.12
N LEU A 117 5.51 7.63 -2.09
CA LEU A 117 5.32 8.85 -2.87
C LEU A 117 4.48 8.60 -4.13
N GLY A 118 4.11 7.35 -4.40
CA GLY A 118 3.28 6.97 -5.53
C GLY A 118 1.83 7.40 -5.35
N SER A 119 1.13 7.59 -6.46
CA SER A 119 -0.31 7.91 -6.48
C SER A 119 -1.13 6.73 -6.99
N THR A 120 -2.42 6.74 -6.70
CA THR A 120 -3.37 5.77 -7.25
C THR A 120 -4.37 6.47 -8.14
N TYR A 121 -4.47 5.99 -9.38
CA TYR A 121 -5.48 6.39 -10.35
C TYR A 121 -6.79 5.67 -10.04
N HIS A 122 -7.88 6.42 -10.00
CA HIS A 122 -9.20 5.86 -9.83
C HIS A 122 -9.53 4.91 -10.98
N ALA A 123 -9.90 3.67 -10.67
CA ALA A 123 -10.04 2.63 -11.68
C ALA A 123 -11.06 2.98 -12.77
N ASP A 124 -12.13 3.69 -12.41
CA ASP A 124 -13.18 4.10 -13.35
C ASP A 124 -12.81 5.32 -14.20
N ALA A 125 -11.71 6.03 -13.89
CA ALA A 125 -11.26 7.16 -14.69
C ALA A 125 -10.83 6.74 -16.10
N LYS A 126 -10.31 5.52 -16.26
CA LYS A 126 -9.92 4.97 -17.57
C LYS A 126 -11.10 4.62 -18.46
N THR A 127 -12.28 4.41 -17.87
CA THR A 127 -13.51 4.02 -18.58
C THR A 127 -14.59 5.10 -18.51
N ALA A 128 -14.26 6.29 -18.01
CA ALA A 128 -15.22 7.38 -17.91
C ALA A 128 -15.70 7.82 -19.28
N VAL A 129 -17.00 8.03 -19.41
CA VAL A 129 -17.65 8.47 -20.65
C VAL A 129 -17.69 9.99 -20.66
N ALA A 130 -17.37 10.63 -21.79
CA ALA A 130 -17.48 12.08 -21.90
C ALA A 130 -18.95 12.52 -21.71
N TRP A 131 -19.16 13.62 -20.98
CA TRP A 131 -20.49 14.19 -20.81
C TRP A 131 -21.13 14.53 -22.16
N ALA A 132 -22.43 14.27 -22.29
CA ALA A 132 -23.22 14.61 -23.46
C ALA A 132 -24.59 15.15 -23.03
N ALA A 133 -25.09 16.15 -23.76
CA ALA A 133 -26.39 16.77 -23.48
C ALA A 133 -27.55 15.79 -23.72
N GLN A 134 -28.64 15.94 -22.97
CA GLN A 134 -29.90 15.20 -23.12
C GLN A 134 -29.72 13.67 -23.23
N THR A 135 -28.73 13.12 -22.54
CA THR A 135 -28.33 11.72 -22.64
C THR A 135 -28.76 10.96 -21.39
N VAL A 136 -29.36 9.79 -21.58
CA VAL A 136 -29.71 8.90 -20.46
C VAL A 136 -28.43 8.27 -19.91
N VAL A 137 -28.17 8.47 -18.62
CA VAL A 137 -27.04 7.91 -17.90
C VAL A 137 -27.52 6.98 -16.79
N SER A 138 -26.82 5.86 -16.62
CA SER A 138 -27.16 4.83 -15.64
C SER A 138 -26.40 5.04 -14.33
N LEU A 139 -26.93 4.51 -13.23
CA LEU A 139 -26.28 4.52 -11.92
C LEU A 139 -24.86 3.94 -12.00
N ASN A 140 -23.91 4.51 -11.24
CA ASN A 140 -22.49 4.14 -11.18
C ASN A 140 -21.69 4.37 -12.46
N THR A 141 -22.25 5.00 -13.49
CA THR A 141 -21.47 5.42 -14.67
C THR A 141 -20.53 6.55 -14.26
N ALA A 142 -19.24 6.42 -14.59
CA ALA A 142 -18.29 7.51 -14.46
C ALA A 142 -18.38 8.45 -15.67
N ILE A 143 -18.58 9.73 -15.42
CA ILE A 143 -18.64 10.77 -16.44
C ILE A 143 -17.41 11.66 -16.35
N ALA A 144 -16.84 12.00 -17.50
CA ALA A 144 -15.75 12.96 -17.63
C ALA A 144 -16.26 14.29 -18.20
N PRO A 145 -15.80 15.43 -17.65
CA PRO A 145 -16.13 16.75 -18.20
C PRO A 145 -15.52 16.92 -19.59
N ALA A 146 -16.09 17.84 -20.39
CA ALA A 146 -15.57 18.14 -21.73
C ALA A 146 -14.15 18.72 -21.69
N THR A 147 -13.83 19.51 -20.66
CA THR A 147 -12.47 19.96 -20.34
C THR A 147 -12.01 19.26 -19.08
N ASP A 148 -10.87 18.55 -19.16
CA ASP A 148 -10.31 17.87 -18.01
C ASP A 148 -10.02 18.84 -16.87
N ASN A 149 -10.50 18.50 -15.68
CA ASN A 149 -10.35 19.27 -14.46
C ASN A 149 -9.75 18.45 -13.31
N GLY A 150 -9.26 17.22 -13.59
CA GLY A 150 -8.69 16.32 -12.58
C GLY A 150 -9.73 15.45 -11.85
N PHE A 151 -11.02 15.57 -12.15
CA PHE A 151 -12.10 14.82 -11.53
C PHE A 151 -12.90 13.99 -12.53
N ILE A 152 -13.49 12.92 -12.05
CA ILE A 152 -14.62 12.23 -12.68
C ILE A 152 -15.87 12.38 -11.81
N TYR A 153 -17.01 12.11 -12.41
CA TYR A 153 -18.31 12.32 -11.79
C TYR A 153 -19.10 11.01 -11.84
N ILE A 154 -19.26 10.36 -10.68
CA ILE A 154 -19.98 9.10 -10.58
C ILE A 154 -21.48 9.39 -10.42
N VAL A 155 -22.30 8.81 -11.28
CA VAL A 155 -23.76 8.94 -11.20
C VAL A 155 -24.28 8.26 -9.92
N THR A 156 -24.84 9.03 -8.99
CA THR A 156 -25.51 8.55 -7.77
C THR A 156 -27.02 8.49 -7.91
N LYS A 157 -27.59 9.20 -8.89
CA LYS A 157 -28.99 9.08 -9.30
C LYS A 157 -29.09 9.08 -10.82
N ALA A 158 -29.54 7.96 -11.39
CA ALA A 158 -29.73 7.80 -12.83
C ALA A 158 -30.80 8.77 -13.38
N GLY A 159 -30.65 9.16 -14.64
CA GLY A 159 -31.53 10.14 -15.28
C GLY A 159 -31.07 10.52 -16.68
N THR A 160 -31.52 11.67 -17.16
CA THR A 160 -31.14 12.33 -18.40
C THR A 160 -30.42 13.64 -18.06
N THR A 161 -29.21 13.82 -18.59
CA THR A 161 -28.42 15.06 -18.46
C THR A 161 -29.16 16.27 -19.05
N SER A 162 -28.79 17.48 -18.64
CA SER A 162 -29.45 18.67 -19.14
C SER A 162 -29.04 19.03 -20.57
N THR A 163 -29.51 20.17 -21.08
CA THR A 163 -29.16 20.67 -22.42
C THR A 163 -27.76 21.27 -22.49
N THR A 164 -27.14 21.60 -21.36
CA THR A 164 -25.83 22.28 -21.27
C THR A 164 -25.02 21.67 -20.15
N GLU A 165 -23.72 21.53 -20.35
CA GLU A 165 -22.84 20.92 -19.34
C GLU A 165 -22.92 21.71 -18.02
N PRO A 166 -23.01 21.04 -16.86
CA PRO A 166 -23.06 21.71 -15.57
C PRO A 166 -21.72 22.39 -15.24
N THR A 167 -21.74 23.31 -14.28
CA THR A 167 -20.49 23.76 -13.66
C THR A 167 -19.99 22.69 -12.71
N TRP A 168 -18.90 22.04 -13.10
CA TRP A 168 -18.31 20.94 -12.35
C TRP A 168 -17.60 21.43 -11.09
N LEU A 169 -18.05 20.95 -9.92
CA LEU A 169 -17.35 21.15 -8.66
C LEU A 169 -16.13 20.22 -8.60
N THR A 170 -15.01 20.73 -8.09
CA THR A 170 -13.71 20.03 -7.98
C THR A 170 -13.34 19.78 -6.52
N GLU A 171 -14.33 19.42 -5.71
CA GLU A 171 -14.16 19.01 -4.31
C GLU A 171 -14.60 17.55 -4.20
N GLU A 172 -13.75 16.70 -3.64
CA GLU A 172 -14.04 15.27 -3.44
C GLU A 172 -15.36 15.10 -2.68
N GLY A 173 -16.26 14.26 -3.21
CA GLY A 173 -17.56 14.01 -2.59
C GLY A 173 -18.63 15.08 -2.86
N ALA A 174 -18.30 16.17 -3.57
CA ALA A 174 -19.27 17.19 -3.91
C ALA A 174 -20.41 16.62 -4.76
N VAL A 175 -21.64 17.03 -4.45
CA VAL A 175 -22.84 16.58 -5.16
C VAL A 175 -23.23 17.62 -6.21
N ILE A 176 -23.39 17.18 -7.46
CA ILE A 176 -23.76 18.02 -8.61
C ILE A 176 -25.06 17.49 -9.21
N MET A 177 -26.01 18.38 -9.46
CA MET A 177 -27.23 18.07 -10.20
C MET A 177 -27.10 18.53 -11.65
N ASP A 178 -27.46 17.67 -12.59
CA ASP A 178 -27.51 17.99 -14.02
C ASP A 178 -28.79 17.41 -14.64
N GLY A 179 -29.75 18.27 -14.96
CA GLY A 179 -31.09 17.84 -15.36
C GLY A 179 -31.79 17.12 -14.19
N ASN A 180 -32.03 15.82 -14.33
CA ASN A 180 -32.55 14.97 -13.24
C ASN A 180 -31.55 13.91 -12.75
N VAL A 181 -30.29 14.01 -13.19
CA VAL A 181 -29.15 13.18 -12.74
C VAL A 181 -28.50 13.83 -11.53
N GLU A 182 -28.04 13.01 -10.59
CA GLU A 182 -27.14 13.41 -9.51
C GLU A 182 -25.78 12.74 -9.69
N PHE A 183 -24.72 13.51 -9.52
CA PHE A 183 -23.34 13.07 -9.58
C PHE A 183 -22.62 13.33 -8.26
N THR A 184 -21.65 12.48 -7.93
CA THR A 184 -20.63 12.77 -6.92
C THR A 184 -19.28 12.93 -7.60
N ALA A 185 -18.59 14.03 -7.29
CA ALA A 185 -17.24 14.31 -7.74
C ALA A 185 -16.23 13.37 -7.07
N VAL A 186 -15.32 12.79 -7.86
CA VAL A 186 -14.24 11.92 -7.41
C VAL A 186 -12.95 12.31 -8.11
N GLU A 187 -11.91 12.58 -7.34
CA GLU A 187 -10.57 12.91 -7.81
C GLU A 187 -9.97 11.73 -8.57
N LYS A 188 -9.42 11.99 -9.77
CA LYS A 188 -8.85 10.94 -10.63
C LYS A 188 -7.61 10.30 -10.04
N ILE A 189 -6.81 11.06 -9.30
CA ILE A 189 -5.49 10.64 -8.83
C ILE A 189 -5.39 11.02 -7.36
N LYS A 190 -5.21 10.03 -6.49
CA LYS A 190 -5.04 10.26 -5.06
C LYS A 190 -3.62 9.93 -4.64
N THR A 191 -3.01 10.83 -3.88
CA THR A 191 -1.67 10.64 -3.32
C THR A 191 -1.79 10.46 -1.80
N PRO A 192 -1.17 9.41 -1.22
CA PRO A 192 -1.18 9.22 0.22
C PRO A 192 -0.44 10.34 0.95
N GLY A 193 -0.83 10.56 2.22
CA GLY A 193 -0.08 11.37 3.14
C GLY A 193 1.22 10.70 3.60
N THR A 194 1.92 11.37 4.52
CA THR A 194 3.12 10.80 5.15
C THR A 194 2.76 9.57 5.99
N GLN A 195 3.53 8.50 5.84
CA GLN A 195 3.30 7.20 6.50
C GLN A 195 1.92 6.58 6.20
N GLU A 196 1.41 6.80 4.99
CA GLU A 196 0.14 6.22 4.55
C GLU A 196 0.31 5.25 3.39
N ILE A 197 -0.62 4.30 3.32
CA ILE A 197 -0.85 3.43 2.16
C ILE A 197 -2.35 3.42 1.88
N LEU A 198 -2.74 3.86 0.69
CA LEU A 198 -4.13 3.95 0.27
C LEU A 198 -4.78 2.57 0.14
N GLY A 199 -6.09 2.50 0.34
CA GLY A 199 -6.88 1.27 0.19
C GLY A 199 -7.82 1.29 -1.01
N LEU A 200 -7.55 2.12 -2.02
CA LEU A 200 -8.50 2.35 -3.13
C LEU A 200 -8.65 1.15 -4.05
N LYS A 201 -9.85 0.97 -4.60
CA LYS A 201 -10.17 0.06 -5.69
C LYS A 201 -9.16 0.23 -6.83
N ASN A 202 -8.65 -0.88 -7.32
CA ASN A 202 -7.70 -0.92 -8.44
C ASN A 202 -7.85 -2.22 -9.22
N ASN A 203 -7.43 -2.21 -10.49
CA ASN A 203 -7.53 -3.34 -11.40
C ASN A 203 -6.15 -3.88 -11.82
N VAL A 204 -5.16 -3.76 -10.92
CA VAL A 204 -3.78 -4.18 -11.20
C VAL A 204 -3.75 -5.62 -11.69
N ALA A 205 -3.09 -5.83 -12.82
CA ALA A 205 -2.90 -7.10 -13.47
C ALA A 205 -2.15 -8.09 -12.58
N ALA A 206 -2.39 -9.38 -12.80
CA ALA A 206 -1.74 -10.45 -12.05
C ALA A 206 -0.20 -10.39 -12.12
N ASN A 207 0.34 -9.95 -13.26
CA ASN A 207 1.78 -9.79 -13.47
C ASN A 207 2.37 -8.47 -12.90
N GLY A 208 1.54 -7.59 -12.34
CA GLY A 208 1.96 -6.30 -11.78
C GLY A 208 2.41 -5.25 -12.80
N SER A 209 2.17 -5.45 -14.10
CA SER A 209 2.68 -4.57 -15.17
C SER A 209 2.09 -3.16 -15.17
N ASP A 210 0.92 -2.98 -14.57
CA ASP A 210 0.18 -1.72 -14.41
C ASP A 210 0.12 -1.29 -12.93
N ALA A 211 1.00 -1.84 -12.08
CA ALA A 211 1.03 -1.50 -10.66
C ALA A 211 1.30 -0.02 -10.41
N ASP A 212 1.98 0.68 -11.33
CA ASP A 212 2.26 2.12 -11.22
C ASP A 212 0.97 2.96 -11.16
N ASP A 213 -0.13 2.48 -11.74
CA ASP A 213 -1.44 3.13 -11.62
C ASP A 213 -2.03 3.03 -10.20
N ALA A 214 -1.47 2.19 -9.34
CA ALA A 214 -1.86 2.00 -7.96
C ALA A 214 -0.66 2.11 -7.01
N ALA A 215 0.34 2.92 -7.35
CA ALA A 215 1.55 3.11 -6.56
C ALA A 215 1.29 3.73 -5.17
N GLY A 216 0.12 4.35 -4.97
CA GLY A 216 -0.35 4.82 -3.66
C GLY A 216 -0.88 3.70 -2.75
N ASN A 217 -1.21 2.53 -3.32
CA ASN A 217 -1.77 1.38 -2.61
C ASN A 217 -0.72 0.38 -2.12
N PHE A 218 0.57 0.62 -2.40
CA PHE A 218 1.63 -0.25 -1.89
C PHE A 218 2.89 0.53 -1.53
N VAL A 219 3.69 -0.12 -0.71
CA VAL A 219 5.06 0.29 -0.42
C VAL A 219 6.02 -0.81 -0.87
N LYS A 220 7.11 -0.38 -1.50
CA LYS A 220 8.24 -1.24 -1.84
C LYS A 220 9.31 -1.06 -0.77
N ILE A 221 9.74 -2.17 -0.18
CA ILE A 221 10.83 -2.19 0.79
C ILE A 221 11.91 -3.19 0.38
N SER A 222 13.14 -2.91 0.79
CA SER A 222 14.28 -3.81 0.69
C SER A 222 14.73 -4.22 2.08
N VAL A 223 14.92 -5.52 2.30
CA VAL A 223 15.25 -6.10 3.61
C VAL A 223 16.36 -7.14 3.47
N PHE A 224 17.38 -7.05 4.31
CA PHE A 224 18.38 -8.10 4.49
C PHE A 224 18.69 -8.29 5.98
N ALA A 225 19.39 -9.37 6.31
CA ALA A 225 19.92 -9.62 7.63
C ALA A 225 21.44 -9.46 7.62
N GLU A 226 21.98 -8.73 8.58
CA GLU A 226 23.41 -8.62 8.86
C GLU A 226 23.74 -9.49 10.07
N VAL A 227 24.53 -10.54 9.86
CA VAL A 227 24.83 -11.53 10.90
C VAL A 227 26.18 -11.19 11.54
N PRO A 228 26.22 -10.85 12.84
CA PRO A 228 27.46 -10.45 13.50
C PRO A 228 28.41 -11.65 13.67
N ILE A 229 29.71 -11.38 13.82
CA ILE A 229 30.72 -12.41 14.12
C ILE A 229 30.43 -13.19 15.41
N THR A 230 29.70 -12.58 16.35
CA THR A 230 29.30 -13.18 17.62
C THR A 230 28.02 -13.99 17.53
N ALA A 231 27.43 -14.14 16.34
CA ALA A 231 26.19 -14.88 16.15
C ALA A 231 26.34 -16.34 16.59
N SER A 232 25.35 -16.85 17.34
CA SER A 232 25.29 -18.26 17.66
C SER A 232 24.94 -19.05 16.40
N ALA A 233 25.63 -20.17 16.15
CA ALA A 233 25.26 -21.06 15.06
C ALA A 233 23.88 -21.67 15.31
N GLY A 234 22.98 -21.57 14.34
CA GLY A 234 21.64 -22.16 14.46
C GLY A 234 20.60 -21.51 13.57
N LYS A 235 19.39 -22.08 13.61
CA LYS A 235 18.23 -21.54 12.90
C LYS A 235 17.56 -20.47 13.76
N ASN A 236 17.47 -19.25 13.24
CA ASN A 236 16.64 -18.20 13.81
C ASN A 236 15.25 -18.20 13.13
N GLU A 237 14.18 -18.35 13.91
CA GLU A 237 12.80 -18.22 13.41
C GLU A 237 12.12 -16.98 13.99
N LEU A 238 11.47 -16.21 13.12
CA LEU A 238 10.88 -14.91 13.46
C LEU A 238 9.68 -14.61 12.57
N LEU A 239 8.94 -13.57 12.95
CA LEU A 239 7.86 -12.96 12.18
C LEU A 239 8.32 -11.61 11.64
N LYS A 240 8.03 -11.37 10.36
CA LYS A 240 8.02 -10.03 9.80
C LYS A 240 6.65 -9.43 10.04
N ARG A 241 6.58 -8.14 10.37
CA ARG A 241 5.33 -7.49 10.73
C ARG A 241 5.25 -6.10 10.13
N VAL A 242 4.08 -5.81 9.55
CA VAL A 242 3.62 -4.45 9.30
C VAL A 242 2.52 -4.14 10.30
N SER A 243 2.62 -2.98 10.95
CA SER A 243 1.60 -2.45 11.86
C SER A 243 1.11 -1.11 11.32
N TYR A 244 -0.15 -0.79 11.58
CA TYR A 244 -0.81 0.40 11.08
C TYR A 244 -2.04 0.70 11.94
N ARG A 245 -2.52 1.95 11.88
CA ARG A 245 -3.87 2.33 12.27
C ARG A 245 -4.73 2.47 11.00
N TYR A 246 -6.04 2.36 11.12
CA TYR A 246 -6.95 2.74 10.05
C TYR A 246 -8.17 3.47 10.64
N VAL A 247 -8.77 4.33 9.83
CA VAL A 247 -9.98 5.12 10.14
C VAL A 247 -11.08 4.84 9.13
#